data_AF-A0A2E0SJE2-F1
#
_entry.id   AF-A0A2E0SJE2-F1
#
_cell.length_a   1.000
_cell.length_b   1.000
_cell.length_c   1.000
_cell.angle_alpha   90.00
_cell.angle_beta   90.00
_cell.angle_gamma   90.00
#
_symmetry.space_group_name_H-M   'P 1'
#
loop_
_entity.id
_entity.type
_entity.pdbx_description
1 polymer ?
#
loop_
_entity_poly.entity_id
_entity_poly.type
_entity_poly.pdbx_seq_one_letter_code
_entity_poly.pdbx_strand_id
1 'polypeptide(L)'
;MLKTSLTLFSCAALGSLFVISPISAQNTDEKRPAAEAQADQNKSKAEQDRSEQGKKQQRTADAHNNKRAQADQSMNDQIANWLMIDQQATLKFAENAMQKTEDPDVQELLKTVIEDHQNFAESLSSMESASKQGAEHHQKGNQDRNANNKDDAQAQQTAANKKQGEQNKPLPKDEDEDNSRDIRPEIADADADAVSQTEAQAAAIERAKPTGKSQITVPPQARIQPPSSDEAKQQDGHQEDKGDVHETGYRGAKTSSPWVGIHDEISQKLVSHSLKDLEQREGHDRNAAIVGMLLASHLEEEATMAVLEKHADGELQQKIADARKIVSQHRQSAESLMETLKEEPANK
;
A
#
# COMPACT_ATOMS: atom_id res chain seq x y z
N MET A 1 -42.86 20.80 2.32
CA MET A 1 -42.69 20.47 3.75
C MET A 1 -42.87 18.97 3.93
N LEU A 2 -41.80 18.21 3.82
CA LEU A 2 -41.77 16.78 4.15
C LEU A 2 -40.51 16.56 4.98
N LYS A 3 -40.72 16.10 6.22
CA LYS A 3 -39.68 15.74 7.19
C LYS A 3 -39.39 14.26 6.99
N THR A 4 -38.14 13.88 6.80
CA THR A 4 -37.71 12.48 6.85
C THR A 4 -36.60 12.32 7.88
N SER A 5 -36.84 11.35 8.74
CA SER A 5 -36.16 11.10 10.01
C SER A 5 -34.77 10.50 9.84
N LEU A 6 -33.79 11.09 10.51
CA LEU A 6 -32.46 10.53 10.72
C LEU A 6 -32.50 9.55 11.89
N THR A 7 -32.11 8.29 11.67
CA THR A 7 -32.01 7.28 12.73
C THR A 7 -30.54 6.96 12.98
N LEU A 8 -30.07 7.36 14.17
CA LEU A 8 -28.75 7.07 14.72
C LEU A 8 -28.64 5.59 15.13
N PHE A 9 -27.60 4.90 14.65
CA PHE A 9 -27.18 3.61 15.23
C PHE A 9 -26.05 3.84 16.22
N SER A 10 -26.25 3.29 17.42
CA SER A 10 -25.36 3.38 18.57
C SER A 10 -25.07 1.98 19.12
N CYS A 11 -23.85 1.82 19.66
CA CYS A 11 -23.36 0.82 20.61
C CYS A 11 -23.16 -0.64 20.15
N ALA A 12 -21.91 -1.13 20.32
CA ALA A 12 -21.60 -2.12 21.36
C ALA A 12 -20.08 -2.22 21.60
N ALA A 13 -19.66 -1.92 22.83
CA ALA A 13 -18.35 -2.26 23.37
C ALA A 13 -18.39 -3.65 24.02
N LEU A 14 -17.39 -4.49 23.77
CA LEU A 14 -17.20 -5.76 24.47
C LEU A 14 -15.76 -5.86 24.97
N GLY A 15 -15.62 -5.85 26.30
CA GLY A 15 -14.38 -6.05 27.01
C GLY A 15 -13.96 -7.52 27.08
N SER A 16 -12.66 -7.74 27.26
CA SER A 16 -12.09 -9.04 27.64
C SER A 16 -11.15 -8.90 28.83
N LEU A 17 -11.46 -9.68 29.86
CA LEU A 17 -10.70 -9.90 31.08
C LEU A 17 -9.56 -10.89 30.81
N PHE A 18 -8.34 -10.60 31.26
CA PHE A 18 -7.27 -11.59 31.38
C PHE A 18 -6.93 -11.88 32.84
N VAL A 19 -6.80 -13.18 33.11
CA VAL A 19 -6.57 -13.83 34.40
C VAL A 19 -5.07 -13.91 34.68
N ILE A 20 -4.64 -13.56 35.90
CA ILE A 20 -3.25 -13.71 36.38
C ILE A 20 -3.13 -15.04 37.14
N SER A 21 -2.09 -15.83 36.84
CA SER A 21 -1.67 -16.99 37.65
C SER A 21 -0.36 -16.71 38.39
N PRO A 22 -0.19 -17.17 39.64
CA PRO A 22 1.07 -17.06 40.37
C PRO A 22 1.99 -18.26 40.13
N ILE A 23 3.29 -18.02 39.99
CA ILE A 23 4.34 -19.06 40.02
C ILE A 23 5.04 -18.98 41.37
N SER A 24 4.96 -20.06 42.14
CA SER A 24 5.78 -20.30 43.34
C SER A 24 7.10 -20.95 42.94
N ALA A 25 8.22 -20.41 43.42
CA ALA A 25 9.52 -21.06 43.39
C ALA A 25 10.02 -21.26 44.82
N GLN A 26 10.21 -22.53 45.20
CA GLN A 26 10.81 -22.96 46.46
C GLN A 26 12.33 -22.98 46.31
N ASN A 27 13.04 -22.31 47.22
CA ASN A 27 14.49 -22.42 47.36
C ASN A 27 14.81 -23.64 48.22
N THR A 28 15.48 -24.63 47.63
CA THR A 28 16.18 -25.71 48.36
C THR A 28 17.67 -25.37 48.43
N ASP A 29 18.15 -25.17 49.65
CA ASP A 29 19.53 -24.92 50.01
C ASP A 29 20.22 -26.28 50.24
N GLU A 30 21.09 -26.69 49.31
CA GLU A 30 21.79 -27.98 49.36
C GLU A 30 23.31 -27.76 49.47
N LYS A 31 23.85 -28.30 50.57
CA LYS A 31 25.21 -28.11 51.06
C LYS A 31 26.19 -29.00 50.30
N ARG A 32 26.97 -28.42 49.38
CA ARG A 32 27.96 -29.13 48.54
C ARG A 32 29.30 -29.37 49.29
N PRO A 33 29.86 -30.59 49.27
CA PRO A 33 31.16 -30.89 49.89
C PRO A 33 32.35 -30.45 49.03
N ALA A 34 33.41 -30.05 49.72
CA ALA A 34 34.67 -29.54 49.18
C ALA A 34 35.62 -30.68 48.76
N ALA A 35 35.58 -31.08 47.49
CA ALA A 35 36.58 -31.98 46.90
C ALA A 35 36.59 -31.88 45.35
N GLU A 36 36.84 -30.71 44.77
CA GLU A 36 37.03 -30.55 43.31
C GLU A 36 37.79 -29.24 43.07
N ALA A 37 39.13 -29.27 43.01
CA ALA A 37 39.95 -28.05 42.86
C ALA A 37 40.94 -28.10 41.67
N GLN A 38 40.84 -29.11 40.79
CA GLN A 38 41.70 -29.19 39.59
C GLN A 38 40.93 -29.51 38.28
N ALA A 39 39.59 -29.55 38.31
CA ALA A 39 38.73 -29.67 37.13
C ALA A 39 38.20 -28.32 36.60
N ASP A 40 38.54 -27.20 37.24
CA ASP A 40 37.92 -25.89 36.97
C ASP A 40 38.54 -25.10 35.80
N GLN A 41 39.80 -25.37 35.41
CA GLN A 41 40.44 -24.59 34.33
C GLN A 41 39.97 -24.99 32.92
N ASN A 42 39.52 -26.24 32.72
CA ASN A 42 38.98 -26.67 31.41
C ASN A 42 37.49 -26.32 31.24
N LYS A 43 36.74 -26.06 32.33
CA LYS A 43 35.35 -25.57 32.24
C LYS A 43 35.27 -24.13 31.72
N SER A 44 36.21 -23.27 32.12
CA SER A 44 36.14 -21.84 31.75
C SER A 44 36.29 -21.60 30.24
N LYS A 45 37.09 -22.42 29.54
CA LYS A 45 37.27 -22.28 28.09
C LYS A 45 36.04 -22.77 27.32
N ALA A 46 35.45 -23.89 27.73
CA ALA A 46 34.23 -24.42 27.12
C ALA A 46 32.99 -23.53 27.37
N GLU A 47 32.92 -22.84 28.52
CA GLU A 47 31.87 -21.85 28.81
C GLU A 47 32.06 -20.55 28.01
N GLN A 48 33.31 -20.12 27.80
CA GLN A 48 33.61 -18.96 26.97
C GLN A 48 33.26 -19.21 25.49
N ASP A 49 33.62 -20.38 24.95
CA ASP A 49 33.29 -20.74 23.56
C ASP A 49 31.76 -20.89 23.36
N ARG A 50 31.03 -21.45 24.34
CA ARG A 50 29.55 -21.50 24.31
C ARG A 50 28.91 -20.11 24.38
N SER A 51 29.48 -19.19 25.17
CA SER A 51 28.99 -17.80 25.25
C SER A 51 29.16 -17.06 23.92
N GLU A 52 30.30 -17.25 23.24
CA GLU A 52 30.53 -16.63 21.94
C GLU A 52 29.62 -17.20 20.84
N GLN A 53 29.38 -18.51 20.85
CA GLN A 53 28.47 -19.15 19.89
C GLN A 53 27.02 -18.69 20.08
N GLY A 54 26.56 -18.55 21.33
CA GLY A 54 25.24 -17.99 21.65
C GLY A 54 25.09 -16.54 21.17
N LYS A 55 26.10 -15.70 21.38
CA LYS A 55 26.10 -14.30 20.88
C LYS A 55 26.07 -14.22 19.36
N LYS A 56 26.76 -15.12 18.65
CA LYS A 56 26.72 -15.18 17.17
C LYS A 56 25.33 -15.57 16.67
N GLN A 57 24.69 -16.59 17.28
CA GLN A 57 23.33 -17.01 16.91
C GLN A 57 22.29 -15.91 17.17
N GLN A 58 22.41 -15.19 18.29
CA GLN A 58 21.53 -14.07 18.60
C GLN A 58 21.68 -12.94 17.57
N ARG A 59 22.92 -12.55 17.24
CA ARG A 59 23.18 -11.52 16.22
C ARG A 59 22.62 -11.87 14.85
N THR A 60 22.67 -13.13 14.44
CA THR A 60 22.07 -13.57 13.17
C THR A 60 20.54 -13.50 13.21
N ALA A 61 19.91 -13.91 14.31
CA ALA A 61 18.46 -13.84 14.47
C ALA A 61 17.97 -12.38 14.43
N ASP A 62 18.64 -11.47 15.12
CA ASP A 62 18.31 -10.04 15.12
C ASP A 62 18.46 -9.42 13.72
N ALA A 63 19.50 -9.82 12.96
CA ALA A 63 19.70 -9.34 11.59
C ALA A 63 18.60 -9.82 10.63
N HIS A 64 18.12 -11.07 10.77
CA HIS A 64 17.02 -11.59 9.97
C HIS A 64 15.69 -10.88 10.32
N ASN A 65 15.42 -10.64 11.60
CA ASN A 65 14.23 -9.92 12.04
C ASN A 65 14.22 -8.47 11.51
N ASN A 66 15.36 -7.78 11.55
CA ASN A 66 15.47 -6.42 11.01
C ASN A 66 15.25 -6.39 9.48
N LYS A 67 15.79 -7.35 8.73
CA LYS A 67 15.58 -7.42 7.28
C LYS A 67 14.11 -7.64 6.93
N ARG A 68 13.42 -8.50 7.69
CA ARG A 68 11.98 -8.75 7.50
C ARG A 68 11.16 -7.48 7.79
N ALA A 69 11.40 -6.84 8.94
CA ALA A 69 10.71 -5.60 9.28
C ALA A 69 10.92 -4.48 8.24
N GLN A 70 12.12 -4.39 7.66
CA GLN A 70 12.41 -3.44 6.56
C GLN A 70 11.66 -3.79 5.27
N ALA A 71 11.54 -5.08 4.93
CA ALA A 71 10.78 -5.51 3.77
C ALA A 71 9.28 -5.24 3.95
N ASP A 72 8.74 -5.53 5.13
CA ASP A 72 7.33 -5.29 5.46
C ASP A 72 7.02 -3.78 5.43
N GLN A 73 7.88 -2.94 6.01
CA GLN A 73 7.74 -1.47 5.93
C GLN A 73 7.79 -0.97 4.47
N SER A 74 8.71 -1.50 3.66
CA SER A 74 8.80 -1.12 2.24
C SER A 74 7.57 -1.52 1.43
N MET A 75 6.87 -2.59 1.82
CA MET A 75 5.61 -2.99 1.20
C MET A 75 4.48 -2.04 1.59
N ASN A 76 4.33 -1.73 2.88
CA ASN A 76 3.32 -0.77 3.36
C ASN A 76 3.48 0.61 2.72
N ASP A 77 4.72 1.10 2.57
CA ASP A 77 4.99 2.37 1.88
C ASP A 77 4.53 2.32 0.42
N GLN A 78 4.72 1.20 -0.29
CA GLN A 78 4.24 1.03 -1.66
C GLN A 78 2.71 1.00 -1.73
N ILE A 79 2.06 0.28 -0.82
CA ILE A 79 0.59 0.20 -0.72
C ILE A 79 0.00 1.58 -0.43
N ALA A 80 0.55 2.31 0.54
CA ALA A 80 0.09 3.64 0.89
C ALA A 80 0.24 4.64 -0.28
N ASN A 81 1.36 4.58 -1.00
CA ASN A 81 1.56 5.41 -2.19
C ASN A 81 0.58 5.07 -3.32
N TRP A 82 0.32 3.78 -3.55
CA TRP A 82 -0.69 3.35 -4.52
C TRP A 82 -2.07 3.91 -4.19
N LEU A 83 -2.52 3.73 -2.94
CA LEU A 83 -3.84 4.21 -2.50
C LEU A 83 -3.94 5.73 -2.55
N MET A 84 -2.86 6.46 -2.24
CA MET A 84 -2.81 7.91 -2.34
C MET A 84 -3.08 8.39 -3.77
N ILE A 85 -2.51 7.72 -4.77
CA ILE A 85 -2.74 8.02 -6.19
C ILE A 85 -4.22 7.84 -6.54
N ASP A 86 -4.84 6.73 -6.11
CA ASP A 86 -6.27 6.49 -6.33
C ASP A 86 -7.13 7.58 -5.69
N GLN A 87 -6.83 7.97 -4.45
CA GLN A 87 -7.58 9.03 -3.77
C GLN A 87 -7.47 10.36 -4.51
N GLN A 88 -6.27 10.73 -4.97
CA GLN A 88 -6.05 11.97 -5.71
C GLN A 88 -6.79 11.96 -7.05
N ALA A 89 -6.84 10.83 -7.75
CA ALA A 89 -7.57 10.67 -8.99
C ALA A 89 -9.08 10.84 -8.78
N THR A 90 -9.65 10.16 -7.77
CA THR A 90 -11.08 10.24 -7.43
C THR A 90 -11.46 11.64 -6.96
N LEU A 91 -10.65 12.29 -6.13
CA LEU A 91 -10.86 13.69 -5.71
C LEU A 91 -10.88 14.64 -6.90
N LYS A 92 -9.87 14.56 -7.78
CA LYS A 92 -9.78 15.43 -8.96
C LYS A 92 -10.99 15.25 -9.88
N PHE A 93 -11.43 14.01 -10.08
CA PHE A 93 -12.64 13.71 -10.85
C PHE A 93 -13.88 14.30 -10.18
N ALA A 94 -14.09 14.03 -8.88
CA ALA A 94 -15.27 14.45 -8.15
C ALA A 94 -15.40 15.97 -8.05
N GLU A 95 -14.30 16.68 -7.78
CA GLU A 95 -14.26 18.15 -7.74
C GLU A 95 -14.61 18.77 -9.10
N ASN A 96 -14.12 18.20 -10.21
CA ASN A 96 -14.48 18.67 -11.55
C ASN A 96 -15.93 18.35 -11.88
N ALA A 97 -16.40 17.13 -11.58
CA ALA A 97 -17.77 16.72 -11.81
C ALA A 97 -18.75 17.62 -11.03
N MET A 98 -18.43 17.97 -9.79
CA MET A 98 -19.21 18.87 -8.93
C MET A 98 -19.45 20.24 -9.58
N GLN A 99 -18.45 20.77 -10.29
CA GLN A 99 -18.56 22.05 -10.98
C GLN A 99 -19.43 21.98 -12.26
N LYS A 100 -19.72 20.78 -12.76
CA LYS A 100 -20.37 20.55 -14.06
C LYS A 100 -21.79 20.01 -13.94
N THR A 101 -22.16 19.44 -12.80
CA THR A 101 -23.53 19.01 -12.51
C THR A 101 -24.36 20.14 -11.89
N GLU A 102 -25.61 20.23 -12.29
CA GLU A 102 -26.63 21.09 -11.66
C GLU A 102 -27.62 20.28 -10.81
N ASP A 103 -27.47 18.96 -10.79
CA ASP A 103 -28.37 18.04 -10.09
C ASP A 103 -27.99 17.96 -8.60
N PRO A 104 -28.92 18.30 -7.70
CA PRO A 104 -28.64 18.39 -6.27
C PRO A 104 -28.27 17.04 -5.66
N ASP A 105 -28.85 15.93 -6.13
CA ASP A 105 -28.59 14.61 -5.57
C ASP A 105 -27.20 14.11 -6.01
N VAL A 106 -26.80 14.41 -7.26
CA VAL A 106 -25.43 14.16 -7.74
C VAL A 106 -24.42 15.02 -6.99
N GLN A 107 -24.73 16.30 -6.72
CA GLN A 107 -23.86 17.16 -5.92
C GLN A 107 -23.68 16.65 -4.48
N GLU A 108 -24.75 16.17 -3.85
CA GLU A 108 -24.67 15.61 -2.50
C GLU A 108 -23.80 14.36 -2.46
N LEU A 109 -23.96 13.44 -3.42
CA LEU A 109 -23.08 12.27 -3.56
C LEU A 109 -21.61 12.69 -3.71
N LEU A 110 -21.32 13.59 -4.65
CA LEU A 110 -19.96 14.07 -4.91
C LEU A 110 -19.34 14.73 -3.68
N LYS A 111 -20.13 15.43 -2.88
CA LYS A 111 -19.65 16.11 -1.67
C LYS A 111 -19.17 15.09 -0.64
N THR A 112 -19.96 14.04 -0.40
CA THR A 112 -19.58 12.97 0.52
C THR A 112 -18.34 12.23 0.01
N VAL A 113 -18.26 11.94 -1.29
CA VAL A 113 -17.06 11.33 -1.90
C VAL A 113 -15.82 12.19 -1.65
N ILE A 114 -15.90 13.51 -1.91
CA ILE A 114 -14.77 14.42 -1.70
C ILE A 114 -14.32 14.44 -0.24
N GLU A 115 -15.25 14.62 0.70
CA GLU A 115 -14.94 14.71 2.13
C GLU A 115 -14.26 13.44 2.65
N ASP A 116 -14.83 12.28 2.32
CA ASP A 116 -14.33 11.00 2.79
C ASP A 116 -12.99 10.61 2.16
N HIS A 117 -12.80 10.86 0.86
CA HIS A 117 -11.52 10.60 0.17
C HIS A 117 -10.42 11.55 0.65
N GLN A 118 -10.73 12.81 0.96
CA GLN A 118 -9.80 13.75 1.60
C GLN A 118 -9.37 13.23 2.98
N ASN A 119 -10.34 12.83 3.82
CA ASN A 119 -10.06 12.28 5.14
C ASN A 119 -9.16 11.04 5.08
N PHE A 120 -9.39 10.16 4.10
CA PHE A 120 -8.55 8.97 3.93
C PHE A 120 -7.14 9.33 3.43
N ALA A 121 -7.01 10.23 2.46
CA ALA A 121 -5.72 10.71 1.97
C ALA A 121 -4.90 11.38 3.10
N GLU A 122 -5.53 12.21 3.94
CA GLU A 122 -4.88 12.80 5.12
C GLU A 122 -4.41 11.72 6.10
N SER A 123 -5.23 10.70 6.34
CA SER A 123 -4.84 9.57 7.18
C SER A 123 -3.63 8.81 6.61
N LEU A 124 -3.55 8.58 5.30
CA LEU A 124 -2.40 7.95 4.64
C LEU A 124 -1.12 8.79 4.80
N SER A 125 -1.21 10.11 4.58
CA SER A 125 -0.07 11.03 4.72
C SER A 125 0.46 11.11 6.16
N SER A 126 -0.44 11.04 7.14
CA SER A 126 -0.06 11.05 8.56
C SER A 126 0.78 9.82 8.95
N MET A 127 0.46 8.64 8.39
CA MET A 127 1.22 7.41 8.63
C MET A 127 2.62 7.48 8.01
N GLU A 128 2.75 8.04 6.81
CA GLU A 128 4.04 8.24 6.17
C GLU A 128 4.96 9.12 7.03
N SER A 129 4.40 10.17 7.63
CA SER A 129 5.13 11.07 8.52
C SER A 129 5.58 10.38 9.81
N ALA A 130 4.71 9.57 10.42
CA ALA A 130 5.03 8.80 11.62
C ALA A 130 6.13 7.76 11.38
N SER A 131 6.09 7.07 10.23
CA SER A 131 7.08 6.06 9.85
C SER A 131 8.50 6.65 9.72
N LYS A 132 8.61 7.85 9.12
CA LYS A 132 9.88 8.56 8.95
C LYS A 132 10.49 8.98 10.29
N GLN A 133 9.67 9.46 11.23
CA GLN A 133 10.14 9.85 12.56
C GLN A 133 10.66 8.66 13.37
N GLY A 134 10.01 7.49 13.27
CA GLY A 134 10.49 6.25 13.90
C GLY A 134 11.83 5.79 13.34
N ALA A 135 11.99 5.84 12.01
CA ALA A 135 13.22 5.44 11.33
C ALA A 135 14.42 6.32 11.71
N GLU A 136 14.24 7.64 11.79
CA GLU A 136 15.30 8.57 12.22
C GLU A 136 15.77 8.30 13.65
N HIS A 137 14.84 7.97 14.56
CA HIS A 137 15.22 7.67 15.95
C HIS A 137 16.05 6.38 16.06
N HIS A 138 15.70 5.34 15.30
CA HIS A 138 16.47 4.10 15.24
C HIS A 138 17.82 4.25 14.54
N GLN A 139 17.89 5.05 13.48
CA GLN A 139 19.16 5.32 12.80
C GLN A 139 20.15 6.05 13.72
N LYS A 140 19.68 7.04 14.49
CA LYS A 140 20.50 7.76 15.46
C LYS A 140 21.00 6.82 16.57
N GLY A 141 20.12 5.98 17.13
CA GLY A 141 20.51 5.00 18.15
C GLY A 141 21.54 3.97 17.69
N ASN A 142 21.46 3.54 16.43
CA ASN A 142 22.46 2.64 15.84
C ASN A 142 23.78 3.35 15.51
N GLN A 143 23.74 4.62 15.08
CA GLN A 143 24.96 5.42 14.89
C GLN A 143 25.70 5.60 16.23
N ASP A 144 24.99 5.92 17.31
CA ASP A 144 25.59 6.09 18.64
C ASP A 144 26.19 4.77 19.17
N ARG A 145 25.51 3.64 18.97
CA ARG A 145 26.05 2.31 19.33
C ARG A 145 27.26 1.92 18.48
N ASN A 146 27.26 2.25 17.20
CA ASN A 146 28.37 1.90 16.31
C ASN A 146 29.60 2.78 16.56
N ALA A 147 29.41 4.05 16.92
CA ALA A 147 30.50 4.93 17.36
C ALA A 147 31.22 4.34 18.60
N ASN A 148 30.46 3.91 19.61
CA ASN A 148 31.03 3.32 20.83
C ASN A 148 31.72 1.96 20.56
N ASN A 149 31.12 1.10 19.72
CA ASN A 149 31.74 -0.18 19.37
C ASN A 149 33.00 -0.03 18.50
N LYS A 150 33.11 1.03 17.71
CA LYS A 150 34.29 1.28 16.87
C LYS A 150 35.49 1.64 17.72
N ASP A 151 35.30 2.45 18.76
CA ASP A 151 36.36 2.82 19.70
C ASP A 151 36.85 1.61 20.50
N ASP A 152 35.92 0.74 20.95
CA ASP A 152 36.26 -0.50 21.66
C ASP A 152 36.95 -1.53 20.74
N ALA A 153 36.46 -1.71 19.51
CA ALA A 153 37.08 -2.61 18.53
C ALA A 153 38.48 -2.11 18.14
N GLN A 154 38.64 -0.80 17.96
CA GLN A 154 39.94 -0.20 17.67
C GLN A 154 40.89 -0.37 18.87
N ALA A 155 40.43 -0.19 20.11
CA ALA A 155 41.24 -0.44 21.32
C ALA A 155 41.67 -1.91 21.45
N GLN A 156 40.77 -2.86 21.18
CA GLN A 156 41.08 -4.29 21.20
C GLN A 156 42.03 -4.70 20.08
N GLN A 157 41.86 -4.17 18.86
CA GLN A 157 42.74 -4.46 17.73
C GLN A 157 44.14 -3.88 17.95
N THR A 158 44.24 -2.69 18.58
CA THR A 158 45.53 -2.10 18.98
C THR A 158 46.23 -2.96 20.05
N ALA A 159 45.47 -3.52 21.01
CA ALA A 159 46.01 -4.42 22.02
C ALA A 159 46.43 -5.79 21.45
N ALA A 160 45.70 -6.32 20.46
CA ALA A 160 46.00 -7.58 19.79
C ALA A 160 47.22 -7.47 18.86
N ASN A 161 47.33 -6.39 18.07
CA ASN A 161 48.49 -6.14 17.21
C ASN A 161 49.78 -5.95 18.03
N LYS A 162 49.68 -5.41 19.25
CA LYS A 162 50.84 -5.32 20.16
C LYS A 162 51.35 -6.69 20.64
N LYS A 163 50.53 -7.75 20.60
CA LYS A 163 50.92 -9.11 20.98
C LYS A 163 51.36 -9.98 19.78
N GLN A 164 50.97 -9.65 18.56
CA GLN A 164 51.34 -10.43 17.36
C GLN A 164 52.63 -9.96 16.66
N GLY A 165 53.25 -8.88 17.13
CA GLY A 165 54.49 -8.34 16.57
C GLY A 165 55.75 -9.22 16.69
N GLU A 166 55.70 -10.37 17.36
CA GLU A 166 56.88 -11.23 17.59
C GLU A 166 56.91 -12.55 16.78
N GLN A 167 55.89 -12.88 15.97
CA GLN A 167 55.79 -14.25 15.43
C GLN A 167 55.37 -14.43 13.96
N ASN A 168 55.51 -13.44 13.07
CA ASN A 168 55.20 -13.68 11.65
C ASN A 168 56.37 -13.40 10.71
N LYS A 169 57.03 -14.48 10.31
CA LYS A 169 57.87 -14.62 9.11
C LYS A 169 56.93 -14.89 7.91
N PRO A 170 57.12 -14.24 6.74
CA PRO A 170 56.17 -14.32 5.63
C PRO A 170 56.18 -15.71 4.97
N LEU A 171 54.98 -16.28 4.75
CA LEU A 171 54.76 -17.43 3.86
C LEU A 171 54.42 -16.96 2.43
N PRO A 172 54.69 -17.81 1.42
CA PRO A 172 54.48 -17.49 0.01
C PRO A 172 52.99 -17.41 -0.33
N LYS A 173 52.69 -16.55 -1.32
CA LYS A 173 51.37 -16.42 -1.94
C LYS A 173 51.17 -17.56 -2.92
N ASP A 174 50.10 -18.32 -2.73
CA ASP A 174 49.52 -19.15 -3.78
C ASP A 174 48.32 -18.39 -4.37
N GLU A 175 48.33 -18.32 -5.70
CA GLU A 175 47.26 -17.83 -6.56
C GLU A 175 46.17 -18.92 -6.68
N ASP A 176 45.07 -18.61 -7.37
CA ASP A 176 43.84 -19.41 -7.58
C ASP A 176 42.74 -19.12 -6.52
N GLU A 177 41.47 -18.89 -6.85
CA GLU A 177 40.68 -19.31 -8.00
C GLU A 177 39.39 -18.45 -8.08
N ASP A 178 38.99 -18.12 -9.30
CA ASP A 178 37.78 -17.41 -9.70
C ASP A 178 36.53 -18.28 -9.46
N ASN A 179 35.55 -17.79 -8.68
CA ASN A 179 34.28 -18.48 -8.47
C ASN A 179 33.10 -17.50 -8.58
N SER A 180 32.86 -17.05 -9.81
CA SER A 180 31.65 -16.35 -10.23
C SER A 180 30.47 -17.31 -10.29
N ARG A 181 29.62 -17.32 -9.26
CA ARG A 181 28.32 -18.01 -9.26
C ARG A 181 27.20 -17.04 -9.67
N ASP A 182 26.68 -17.26 -10.88
CA ASP A 182 25.41 -16.73 -11.36
C ASP A 182 24.26 -17.18 -10.44
N ILE A 183 23.59 -16.21 -9.82
CA ILE A 183 22.31 -16.42 -9.11
C ILE A 183 21.22 -15.82 -9.99
N ARG A 184 20.55 -16.69 -10.75
CA ARG A 184 19.31 -16.38 -11.48
C ARG A 184 18.12 -16.65 -10.56
N PRO A 185 17.25 -15.66 -10.25
CA PRO A 185 16.06 -15.91 -9.46
C PRO A 185 15.01 -16.63 -10.31
N GLU A 186 14.60 -17.81 -9.83
CA GLU A 186 13.46 -18.58 -10.30
C GLU A 186 12.19 -17.98 -9.68
N ILE A 187 11.41 -17.26 -10.49
CA ILE A 187 10.11 -16.71 -10.08
C ILE A 187 9.10 -17.84 -10.32
N ALA A 188 8.66 -18.47 -9.23
CA ALA A 188 7.67 -19.54 -9.25
C ALA A 188 6.28 -18.96 -9.55
N ASP A 189 5.58 -19.63 -10.47
CA ASP A 189 4.18 -19.44 -10.80
C ASP A 189 3.29 -19.75 -9.59
N ALA A 190 2.89 -18.72 -8.85
CA ALA A 190 1.81 -18.78 -7.88
C ALA A 190 0.88 -17.61 -8.18
N ASP A 191 -0.35 -17.94 -8.62
CA ASP A 191 -1.60 -17.17 -8.48
C ASP A 191 -2.59 -17.41 -9.64
N ALA A 192 -2.84 -18.69 -9.98
CA ALA A 192 -3.96 -19.07 -10.84
C ALA A 192 -5.31 -19.15 -10.07
N ASP A 193 -5.30 -19.24 -8.74
CA ASP A 193 -6.51 -19.49 -7.94
C ASP A 193 -7.29 -18.21 -7.57
N ALA A 194 -6.68 -17.02 -7.66
CA ALA A 194 -7.34 -15.76 -7.32
C ALA A 194 -8.36 -15.30 -8.38
N VAL A 195 -8.12 -15.62 -9.65
CA VAL A 195 -9.02 -15.27 -10.77
C VAL A 195 -10.30 -16.11 -10.77
N SER A 196 -10.27 -17.32 -10.22
CA SER A 196 -11.43 -18.22 -10.21
C SER A 196 -12.53 -17.80 -9.21
N GLN A 197 -12.23 -16.97 -8.21
CA GLN A 197 -13.23 -16.54 -7.22
C GLN A 197 -14.04 -15.31 -7.67
N THR A 198 -13.50 -14.47 -8.56
CA THR A 198 -14.21 -13.29 -9.08
C THR A 198 -15.21 -13.66 -10.18
N GLU A 199 -14.91 -14.65 -11.03
CA GLU A 199 -15.89 -15.18 -12.00
C GLU A 199 -17.11 -15.83 -11.33
N ALA A 200 -16.91 -16.49 -10.18
CA ALA A 200 -18.00 -17.12 -9.44
C ALA A 200 -18.99 -16.09 -8.83
N GLN A 201 -18.51 -14.90 -8.45
CA GLN A 201 -19.37 -13.82 -7.95
C GLN A 201 -20.10 -13.08 -9.08
N ALA A 202 -19.46 -12.89 -10.25
CA ALA A 202 -20.11 -12.32 -11.43
C ALA A 202 -21.26 -13.22 -11.95
N ALA A 203 -21.07 -14.54 -11.95
CA ALA A 203 -22.10 -15.50 -12.37
C ALA A 203 -23.31 -15.61 -11.41
N ALA A 204 -23.12 -15.26 -10.13
CA ALA A 204 -24.20 -15.25 -9.14
C ALA A 204 -25.13 -14.03 -9.32
N ILE A 205 -24.58 -12.89 -9.74
CA ILE A 205 -25.34 -11.66 -10.02
C ILE A 205 -26.19 -11.81 -11.28
N GLU A 206 -25.71 -12.56 -12.29
CA GLU A 206 -26.47 -12.79 -13.53
C GLU A 206 -27.69 -13.71 -13.33
N ARG A 207 -27.68 -14.60 -12.32
CA ARG A 207 -28.80 -15.50 -11.99
C ARG A 207 -29.92 -14.86 -11.17
N ALA A 208 -29.76 -13.62 -10.71
CA ALA A 208 -30.76 -12.91 -9.90
C ALA A 208 -31.65 -11.95 -10.71
N LYS A 209 -31.68 -12.04 -12.05
CA LYS A 209 -32.61 -11.22 -12.86
C LYS A 209 -34.04 -11.78 -12.79
N PRO A 210 -35.05 -10.99 -12.37
CA PRO A 210 -36.45 -11.40 -12.47
C PRO A 210 -36.84 -11.50 -13.95
N THR A 211 -37.39 -12.66 -14.34
CA THR A 211 -37.96 -12.90 -15.67
C THR A 211 -39.26 -12.11 -15.85
N GLY A 212 -39.13 -10.80 -16.07
CA GLY A 212 -40.18 -9.93 -16.58
C GLY A 212 -39.88 -9.59 -18.04
N LYS A 213 -40.64 -10.14 -18.98
CA LYS A 213 -40.53 -9.82 -20.41
C LYS A 213 -41.01 -8.39 -20.66
N SER A 214 -40.11 -7.41 -20.57
CA SER A 214 -40.27 -6.13 -21.29
C SER A 214 -39.50 -6.24 -22.60
N GLN A 215 -40.23 -6.33 -23.71
CA GLN A 215 -39.68 -6.12 -25.04
C GLN A 215 -39.29 -4.65 -25.16
N ILE A 216 -38.04 -4.33 -24.83
CA ILE A 216 -37.42 -3.06 -25.20
C ILE A 216 -36.99 -3.20 -26.66
N THR A 217 -37.74 -2.55 -27.54
CA THR A 217 -37.37 -2.36 -28.95
C THR A 217 -36.16 -1.43 -28.97
N VAL A 218 -34.96 -2.01 -29.08
CA VAL A 218 -33.70 -1.26 -29.25
C VAL A 218 -33.74 -0.60 -30.64
N PRO A 219 -33.65 0.74 -30.75
CA PRO A 219 -33.50 1.39 -32.06
C PRO A 219 -32.17 0.96 -32.69
N PRO A 220 -32.10 0.83 -34.03
CA PRO A 220 -30.92 0.33 -34.71
C PRO A 220 -29.71 1.24 -34.41
N GLN A 221 -28.67 0.64 -33.82
CA GLN A 221 -27.39 1.29 -33.57
C GLN A 221 -26.91 2.01 -34.84
N ALA A 222 -26.73 3.32 -34.73
CA ALA A 222 -25.99 4.09 -35.71
C ALA A 222 -24.57 3.54 -35.78
N ARG A 223 -24.26 2.88 -36.89
CA ARG A 223 -22.93 2.40 -37.23
C ARG A 223 -21.99 3.62 -37.27
N ILE A 224 -21.20 3.79 -36.22
CA ILE A 224 -20.09 4.76 -36.19
C ILE A 224 -19.12 4.34 -37.30
N GLN A 225 -19.15 5.06 -38.42
CA GLN A 225 -18.11 4.95 -39.43
C GLN A 225 -16.85 5.63 -38.88
N PRO A 226 -15.66 5.05 -39.08
CA PRO A 226 -14.42 5.78 -38.83
C PRO A 226 -14.39 7.03 -39.71
N PRO A 227 -13.90 8.19 -39.21
CA PRO A 227 -13.82 9.39 -40.02
C PRO A 227 -12.94 9.14 -41.24
N SER A 228 -13.47 9.40 -42.44
CA SER A 228 -12.68 9.38 -43.67
C SER A 228 -11.67 10.51 -43.61
N SER A 229 -10.42 10.16 -43.79
CA SER A 229 -9.30 11.05 -43.97
C SER A 229 -9.38 11.69 -45.35
N ASP A 230 -10.03 12.85 -45.45
CA ASP A 230 -9.79 13.80 -46.54
C ASP A 230 -10.21 15.21 -46.14
N GLU A 231 -9.29 16.15 -46.40
CA GLU A 231 -9.46 17.61 -46.42
C GLU A 231 -9.49 18.39 -45.10
N ALA A 232 -8.29 18.67 -44.57
CA ALA A 232 -8.00 19.94 -43.90
C ALA A 232 -6.57 20.40 -44.23
N LYS A 233 -6.43 21.10 -45.36
CA LYS A 233 -5.30 22.02 -45.59
C LYS A 233 -5.62 23.31 -44.83
N GLN A 234 -4.95 23.55 -43.71
CA GLN A 234 -4.82 24.90 -43.18
C GLN A 234 -3.52 25.07 -42.37
N GLN A 235 -2.56 25.67 -43.09
CA GLN A 235 -1.48 26.56 -42.64
C GLN A 235 -0.68 26.19 -41.39
N ASP A 236 0.53 25.71 -41.68
CA ASP A 236 1.76 25.86 -40.89
C ASP A 236 1.87 27.22 -40.21
N GLY A 237 1.75 27.19 -38.88
CA GLY A 237 2.35 28.14 -37.96
C GLY A 237 3.13 27.34 -36.92
N HIS A 238 4.32 26.88 -37.29
CA HIS A 238 5.30 26.31 -36.35
C HIS A 238 5.73 27.42 -35.38
N GLN A 239 4.98 27.55 -34.30
CA GLN A 239 5.48 28.11 -33.07
C GLN A 239 5.96 26.91 -32.27
N GLU A 240 7.27 26.67 -32.29
CA GLU A 240 7.94 25.81 -31.32
C GLU A 240 7.65 26.37 -29.93
N ASP A 241 6.53 25.94 -29.36
CA ASP A 241 6.29 26.02 -27.94
C ASP A 241 7.32 25.08 -27.32
N LYS A 242 8.47 25.66 -26.95
CA LYS A 242 9.34 25.11 -25.93
C LYS A 242 8.52 25.16 -24.64
N GLY A 243 7.57 24.25 -24.54
CA GLY A 243 6.95 23.89 -23.30
C GLY A 243 8.10 23.48 -22.42
N ASP A 244 8.49 24.39 -21.53
CA ASP A 244 9.08 24.05 -20.26
C ASP A 244 8.09 23.07 -19.64
N VAL A 245 8.27 21.79 -20.00
CA VAL A 245 7.84 20.68 -19.18
C VAL A 245 8.50 21.01 -17.87
N HIS A 246 7.73 21.58 -16.96
CA HIS A 246 8.04 21.58 -15.56
C HIS A 246 8.12 20.10 -15.20
N GLU A 247 9.29 19.52 -15.48
CA GLU A 247 9.86 18.38 -14.80
C GLU A 247 9.95 18.87 -13.36
N THR A 248 8.81 18.79 -12.68
CA THR A 248 8.65 19.08 -11.27
C THR A 248 9.66 18.16 -10.61
N GLY A 249 10.79 18.76 -10.25
CA GLY A 249 11.98 18.06 -9.82
C GLY A 249 11.74 17.33 -8.50
N TYR A 250 11.06 16.18 -8.56
CA TYR A 250 11.07 15.15 -7.53
C TYR A 250 12.37 14.35 -7.64
N ARG A 251 13.51 15.06 -7.75
CA ARG A 251 14.83 14.48 -8.01
C ARG A 251 15.54 13.97 -6.75
N GLY A 252 14.77 13.60 -5.73
CA GLY A 252 15.32 13.18 -4.43
C GLY A 252 14.50 12.15 -3.64
N ALA A 253 13.33 11.74 -4.12
CA ALA A 253 12.55 10.70 -3.46
C ALA A 253 13.09 9.33 -3.88
N LYS A 254 13.57 8.57 -2.89
CA LYS A 254 14.14 7.23 -3.06
C LYS A 254 13.10 6.32 -3.74
N THR A 255 13.30 6.10 -5.03
CA THR A 255 12.75 5.02 -5.87
C THR A 255 11.42 4.46 -5.37
N SER A 256 10.33 5.20 -5.58
CA SER A 256 9.02 4.53 -5.65
C SER A 256 9.13 3.39 -6.65
N SER A 257 8.50 2.26 -6.36
CA SER A 257 8.48 1.12 -7.29
C SER A 257 8.05 1.62 -8.67
N PRO A 258 8.74 1.24 -9.77
CA PRO A 258 8.38 1.68 -11.11
C PRO A 258 6.89 1.51 -11.45
N TRP A 259 6.26 0.49 -10.87
CA TRP A 259 4.83 0.21 -11.02
C TRP A 259 3.92 1.27 -10.39
N VAL A 260 4.32 1.90 -9.28
CA VAL A 260 3.56 3.00 -8.66
C VAL A 260 3.56 4.22 -9.57
N GLY A 261 4.68 4.51 -10.23
CA GLY A 261 4.76 5.59 -11.22
C GLY A 261 3.90 5.32 -12.46
N ILE A 262 3.89 4.07 -12.94
CA ILE A 262 3.01 3.64 -14.05
C ILE A 262 1.54 3.81 -13.64
N HIS A 263 1.19 3.42 -12.41
CA HIS A 263 -0.17 3.56 -11.89
C HIS A 263 -0.62 5.03 -11.84
N ASP A 264 0.23 5.94 -11.35
CA ASP A 264 -0.04 7.39 -11.38
C ASP A 264 -0.32 7.90 -12.79
N GLU A 265 0.51 7.54 -13.78
CA GLU A 265 0.30 7.94 -15.17
C GLU A 265 -1.04 7.42 -15.72
N ILE A 266 -1.39 6.16 -15.42
CA ILE A 266 -2.66 5.55 -15.84
C ILE A 266 -3.84 6.31 -15.21
N SER A 267 -3.81 6.53 -13.90
CA SER A 267 -4.87 7.21 -13.15
C SER A 267 -5.08 8.65 -13.63
N GLN A 268 -3.99 9.39 -13.89
CA GLN A 268 -4.09 10.75 -14.44
C GLN A 268 -4.71 10.77 -15.85
N LYS A 269 -4.33 9.83 -16.72
CA LYS A 269 -4.92 9.71 -18.07
C LYS A 269 -6.38 9.31 -18.01
N LEU A 270 -6.75 8.39 -17.12
CA LEU A 270 -8.14 7.98 -16.91
C LEU A 270 -9.00 9.18 -16.52
N VAL A 271 -8.60 9.94 -15.50
CA VAL A 271 -9.32 11.16 -15.09
C VAL A 271 -9.42 12.15 -16.25
N SER A 272 -8.32 12.40 -16.97
CA SER A 272 -8.34 13.33 -18.11
C SER A 272 -9.30 12.89 -19.21
N HIS A 273 -9.37 11.59 -19.53
CA HIS A 273 -10.28 11.07 -20.55
C HIS A 273 -11.74 11.12 -20.08
N SER A 274 -12.00 10.77 -18.82
CA SER A 274 -13.34 10.84 -18.23
C SER A 274 -13.89 12.28 -18.26
N LEU A 275 -13.08 13.27 -17.88
CA LEU A 275 -13.49 14.67 -17.93
C LEU A 275 -13.78 15.15 -19.35
N LYS A 276 -12.97 14.76 -20.33
CA LYS A 276 -13.20 15.08 -21.74
C LYS A 276 -14.47 14.43 -22.31
N ASP A 277 -14.82 13.24 -21.85
CA ASP A 277 -16.10 12.60 -22.20
C ASP A 277 -17.29 13.37 -21.60
N LEU A 278 -17.19 13.79 -20.33
CA LEU A 278 -18.24 14.57 -19.67
C LEU A 278 -18.48 15.95 -20.29
N GLU A 279 -17.46 16.57 -20.89
CA GLU A 279 -17.59 17.82 -21.64
C GLU A 279 -18.51 17.71 -22.86
N GLN A 280 -18.65 16.50 -23.42
CA GLN A 280 -19.48 16.25 -24.61
C GLN A 280 -20.93 15.90 -24.26
N ARG A 281 -21.24 15.79 -22.97
CA ARG A 281 -22.56 15.43 -22.45
C ARG A 281 -23.19 16.61 -21.75
N GLU A 282 -24.50 16.68 -21.69
CA GLU A 282 -25.23 17.76 -21.01
C GLU A 282 -26.42 17.23 -20.21
N GLY A 283 -26.86 18.02 -19.23
CA GLY A 283 -28.03 17.76 -18.40
C GLY A 283 -28.04 16.34 -17.83
N HIS A 284 -29.13 15.63 -18.11
CA HIS A 284 -29.37 14.29 -17.58
C HIS A 284 -28.31 13.26 -18.01
N ASP A 285 -27.85 13.28 -19.27
CA ASP A 285 -26.85 12.32 -19.76
C ASP A 285 -25.49 12.54 -19.08
N ARG A 286 -25.12 13.80 -18.81
CA ARG A 286 -23.93 14.11 -18.03
C ARG A 286 -24.03 13.57 -16.61
N ASN A 287 -25.17 13.77 -15.95
CA ASN A 287 -25.39 13.29 -14.58
C ASN A 287 -25.30 11.77 -14.49
N ALA A 288 -25.98 11.07 -15.40
CA ALA A 288 -25.89 9.61 -15.49
C ALA A 288 -24.45 9.16 -15.77
N ALA A 289 -23.71 9.84 -16.66
CA ALA A 289 -22.31 9.51 -16.91
C ALA A 289 -21.41 9.72 -15.68
N ILE A 290 -21.59 10.83 -14.94
CA ILE A 290 -20.87 11.11 -13.69
C ILE A 290 -21.07 9.97 -12.68
N VAL A 291 -22.34 9.64 -12.39
CA VAL A 291 -22.67 8.59 -11.40
C VAL A 291 -22.19 7.22 -11.88
N GLY A 292 -22.26 6.95 -13.18
CA GLY A 292 -21.79 5.69 -13.77
C GLY A 292 -20.28 5.51 -13.67
N MET A 293 -19.51 6.58 -13.90
CA MET A 293 -18.06 6.58 -13.73
C MET A 293 -17.66 6.40 -12.26
N LEU A 294 -18.35 7.06 -11.31
CA LEU A 294 -18.11 6.84 -9.87
C LEU A 294 -18.38 5.40 -9.47
N LEU A 295 -19.53 4.84 -9.88
CA LEU A 295 -19.89 3.47 -9.59
C LEU A 295 -18.83 2.47 -10.08
N ALA A 296 -18.32 2.64 -11.31
CA ALA A 296 -17.25 1.81 -11.84
C ALA A 296 -15.93 1.98 -11.04
N SER A 297 -15.55 3.22 -10.74
CA SER A 297 -14.34 3.53 -9.96
C SER A 297 -14.38 2.92 -8.57
N HIS A 298 -15.49 3.08 -7.84
CA HIS A 298 -15.64 2.53 -6.48
C HIS A 298 -15.68 1.00 -6.47
N LEU A 299 -16.19 0.36 -7.52
CA LEU A 299 -16.12 -1.10 -7.66
C LEU A 299 -14.66 -1.59 -7.80
N GLU A 300 -13.87 -0.89 -8.62
CA GLU A 300 -12.43 -1.16 -8.77
C GLU A 300 -11.68 -0.93 -7.46
N GLU A 301 -11.89 0.21 -6.81
CA GLU A 301 -11.26 0.56 -5.52
C GLU A 301 -11.62 -0.47 -4.43
N GLU A 302 -12.88 -0.90 -4.33
CA GLU A 302 -13.31 -1.90 -3.36
C GLU A 302 -12.53 -3.23 -3.54
N ALA A 303 -12.37 -3.67 -4.79
CA ALA A 303 -11.62 -4.88 -5.11
C ALA A 303 -10.11 -4.72 -4.84
N THR A 304 -9.53 -3.59 -5.25
CA THR A 304 -8.12 -3.25 -5.02
C THR A 304 -7.81 -3.21 -3.53
N MET A 305 -8.61 -2.49 -2.73
CA MET A 305 -8.45 -2.43 -1.28
C MET A 305 -8.58 -3.81 -0.62
N ALA A 306 -9.48 -4.67 -1.10
CA ALA A 306 -9.62 -6.03 -0.54
C ALA A 306 -8.37 -6.91 -0.76
N VAL A 307 -7.63 -6.68 -1.86
CA VAL A 307 -6.34 -7.34 -2.09
C VAL A 307 -5.26 -6.70 -1.22
N LEU A 308 -5.13 -5.38 -1.26
CA LEU A 308 -4.10 -4.65 -0.51
C LEU A 308 -4.22 -4.85 1.01
N GLU A 309 -5.44 -4.96 1.55
CA GLU A 309 -5.70 -5.26 2.96
C GLU A 309 -5.01 -6.57 3.42
N LYS A 310 -4.89 -7.57 2.53
CA LYS A 310 -4.22 -8.85 2.85
C LYS A 310 -2.70 -8.73 2.90
N HIS A 311 -2.14 -7.72 2.25
CA HIS A 311 -0.70 -7.49 2.14
C HIS A 311 -0.19 -6.36 3.03
N ALA A 312 -1.09 -5.51 3.51
CA ALA A 312 -0.80 -4.53 4.53
C ALA A 312 -0.79 -5.17 5.93
N ASP A 313 -0.10 -4.54 6.87
CA ASP A 313 -0.13 -4.90 8.28
C ASP A 313 -0.40 -3.69 9.19
N GLY A 314 -0.59 -3.97 10.48
CA GLY A 314 -0.69 -2.97 11.52
C GLY A 314 -1.78 -1.93 11.30
N GLU A 315 -1.41 -0.65 11.45
CA GLU A 315 -2.34 0.47 11.31
C GLU A 315 -2.84 0.63 9.87
N LEU A 316 -1.97 0.43 8.87
CA LEU A 316 -2.34 0.60 7.46
C LEU A 316 -3.44 -0.39 7.06
N GLN A 317 -3.34 -1.66 7.47
CA GLN A 317 -4.37 -2.66 7.20
C GLN A 317 -5.75 -2.23 7.73
N GLN A 318 -5.80 -1.73 8.97
CA GLN A 318 -7.06 -1.26 9.57
C GLN A 318 -7.63 -0.06 8.81
N LYS A 319 -6.77 0.88 8.39
CA LYS A 319 -7.19 2.05 7.59
C LYS A 319 -7.75 1.65 6.24
N ILE A 320 -7.14 0.68 5.57
CA ILE A 320 -7.65 0.12 4.30
C ILE A 320 -9.02 -0.54 4.52
N ALA A 321 -9.17 -1.34 5.57
CA ALA A 321 -10.42 -2.02 5.89
C ALA A 321 -11.57 -1.03 6.16
N ASP A 322 -11.29 0.09 6.84
CA ASP A 322 -12.28 1.12 7.12
C ASP A 322 -12.61 1.95 5.87
N ALA A 323 -11.60 2.34 5.08
CA ALA A 323 -11.80 3.03 3.80
C ALA A 323 -12.64 2.20 2.82
N ARG A 324 -12.39 0.88 2.75
CA ARG A 324 -13.15 -0.04 1.89
C ARG A 324 -14.64 -0.06 2.22
N LYS A 325 -15.02 0.05 3.50
CA LYS A 325 -16.44 0.15 3.91
C LYS A 325 -17.07 1.44 3.41
N ILE A 326 -16.33 2.55 3.50
CA ILE A 326 -16.79 3.87 3.04
C ILE A 326 -16.97 3.86 1.52
N VAL A 327 -15.99 3.36 0.77
CA VAL A 327 -16.08 3.18 -0.69
C VAL A 327 -17.30 2.33 -1.09
N SER A 328 -17.57 1.23 -0.35
CA SER A 328 -18.77 0.41 -0.58
C SER A 328 -20.07 1.18 -0.32
N GLN A 329 -20.11 2.07 0.67
CA GLN A 329 -21.26 2.96 0.91
C GLN A 329 -21.44 3.97 -0.23
N HIS A 330 -20.37 4.59 -0.72
CA HIS A 330 -20.44 5.48 -1.88
C HIS A 330 -20.97 4.75 -3.10
N ARG A 331 -20.50 3.52 -3.35
CA ARG A 331 -20.97 2.66 -4.45
C ARG A 331 -22.47 2.40 -4.37
N GLN A 332 -22.98 2.02 -3.19
CA GLN A 332 -24.42 1.77 -2.99
C GLN A 332 -25.26 3.03 -3.19
N SER A 333 -24.76 4.20 -2.74
CA SER A 333 -25.40 5.49 -2.99
C SER A 333 -25.44 5.82 -4.49
N ALA A 334 -24.34 5.58 -5.21
CA ALA A 334 -24.27 5.76 -6.66
C ALA A 334 -25.22 4.81 -7.40
N GLU A 335 -25.32 3.54 -7.01
CA GLU A 335 -26.29 2.58 -7.56
C GLU A 335 -27.73 3.06 -7.38
N SER A 336 -28.07 3.50 -6.16
CA SER A 336 -29.41 4.00 -5.86
C SER A 336 -29.76 5.25 -6.68
N LEU A 337 -28.80 6.18 -6.80
CA LEU A 337 -28.97 7.39 -7.60
C LEU A 337 -29.10 7.08 -9.09
N MET A 338 -28.35 6.09 -9.58
CA MET A 338 -28.47 5.63 -10.97
C MET A 338 -29.87 5.09 -11.30
N GLU A 339 -30.52 4.39 -10.37
CA GLU A 339 -31.91 3.96 -10.57
C GLU A 339 -32.88 5.14 -10.63
N THR A 340 -32.72 6.15 -9.76
CA THR A 340 -33.52 7.38 -9.81
C THR A 340 -33.36 8.11 -11.14
N LEU A 341 -32.13 8.22 -11.64
CA LEU A 341 -31.85 8.87 -12.93
C LEU A 341 -32.52 8.11 -14.10
N LYS A 342 -32.60 6.78 -14.07
CA LYS A 342 -33.31 6.02 -15.12
C LYS A 342 -34.80 6.33 -15.22
N GLU A 343 -35.44 6.71 -14.11
CA GLU A 343 -36.88 6.96 -14.03
C GLU A 343 -37.29 8.38 -14.46
N GLU A 344 -36.34 9.28 -14.69
CA GLU A 344 -36.58 10.65 -15.18
C GLU A 344 -36.37 10.86 -16.71
N PRO A 345 -36.75 9.96 -17.64
CA PRO A 345 -36.61 10.28 -19.04
C PRO A 345 -37.65 11.34 -19.45
N ALA A 346 -37.15 12.56 -19.68
CA ALA A 346 -37.66 13.52 -20.65
C ALA A 346 -39.17 13.87 -20.60
N ASN A 347 -39.68 14.25 -19.43
CA ASN A 347 -40.96 14.98 -19.36
C ASN A 347 -40.78 16.51 -19.54
N LYS A 348 -39.76 16.92 -20.32
CA LYS A 348 -39.42 18.31 -20.64
C LYS A 348 -39.37 18.52 -22.15
#